data_AF-A0A3G9K6V1-F1
#
_entry.id   AF-A0A3G9K6V1-F1
#
_cell.length_a   1.000
_cell.length_b   1.000
_cell.length_c   1.000
_cell.angle_alpha   90.00
_cell.angle_beta   90.00
_cell.angle_gamma   90.00
#
_symmetry.space_group_name_H-M   'P 1'
#
loop_
_entity.id
_entity.type
_entity.pdbx_description
1 polymer ?
#
loop_
_entity_poly.entity_id
_entity_poly.type
_entity_poly.pdbx_seq_one_letter_code
_entity_poly.pdbx_strand_id
1 'polypeptide(L)'
;MTEQPAASAPSKDAATEPSSAETVAASSDELFACLDIAQIMHREFGHGPKGVEYQKYIVLHDTEGDGEPENIVSYWAENGNLVAAQFVVGRDGHIAQCVPMDEIAHHTGYGDAGHNELYGVTDESRDDKLGTKPVGSSCPDYGMNSYSIGIETVHVGGEGDYPQAQLDALDALIAYIDAYYAERGQAEPSAIIDHKAWRTGNSDTSAEFAGYLSNYQDHRTHLDV
;
A
#
# COMPACT_ATOMS: atom_id res chain seq x y z
N MET A 1 41.69 62.19 41.68
CA MET A 1 42.62 61.39 40.87
C MET A 1 42.63 60.01 41.51
N THR A 2 41.76 59.11 41.04
CA THR A 2 42.06 57.98 40.12
C THR A 2 42.83 56.86 40.86
N GLU A 3 42.49 55.58 40.86
CA GLU A 3 41.54 54.68 40.19
C GLU A 3 41.33 53.46 41.14
N GLN A 4 40.20 52.75 41.03
CA GLN A 4 39.94 51.49 41.77
C GLN A 4 39.76 50.36 40.72
N PRO A 5 40.44 49.20 40.84
CA PRO A 5 40.35 48.16 39.82
C PRO A 5 39.21 47.15 40.07
N ALA A 6 38.87 46.48 38.97
CA ALA A 6 37.67 45.73 38.67
C ALA A 6 37.44 44.44 39.48
N ALA A 7 36.15 44.12 39.63
CA ALA A 7 35.62 42.93 40.29
C ALA A 7 35.72 41.67 39.43
N SER A 8 36.05 40.55 40.09
CA SER A 8 36.03 39.19 39.55
C SER A 8 34.61 38.62 39.59
N ALA A 9 34.11 38.12 38.45
CA ALA A 9 32.85 37.38 38.36
C ALA A 9 33.11 35.86 38.29
N PRO A 10 32.34 35.01 38.99
CA PRO A 10 32.40 33.56 38.84
C PRO A 10 31.55 33.09 37.65
N SER A 11 32.06 32.06 36.96
CA SER A 11 31.43 31.38 35.82
C SER A 11 30.10 30.73 36.21
N LYS A 12 29.04 31.04 35.46
CA LYS A 12 27.70 30.46 35.57
C LYS A 12 27.60 29.18 34.73
N ASP A 13 27.09 28.13 35.37
CA ASP A 13 26.15 27.12 34.87
C ASP A 13 26.35 26.59 33.44
N ALA A 14 26.87 25.37 33.37
CA ALA A 14 26.65 24.47 32.24
C ALA A 14 25.16 24.07 32.23
N ALA A 15 24.41 24.65 31.30
CA ALA A 15 23.05 24.20 30.98
C ALA A 15 23.15 22.91 30.17
N THR A 16 22.71 21.80 30.76
CA THR A 16 22.40 20.54 30.08
C THR A 16 21.32 20.81 29.04
N GLU A 17 21.63 20.61 27.75
CA GLU A 17 20.63 20.62 26.69
C GLU A 17 19.63 19.46 26.87
N PRO A 18 18.33 19.66 26.60
CA PRO A 18 17.39 18.56 26.58
C PRO A 18 17.68 17.67 25.37
N SER A 19 18.03 16.41 25.63
CA SER A 19 18.11 15.36 24.63
C SER A 19 16.79 15.33 23.84
N SER A 20 16.87 15.54 22.53
CA SER A 20 15.79 15.27 21.59
C SER A 20 15.32 13.84 21.82
N ALA A 21 14.11 13.67 22.35
CA ALA A 21 13.47 12.37 22.36
C ALA A 21 13.21 12.01 20.90
N GLU A 22 13.94 11.02 20.38
CA GLU A 22 13.57 10.36 19.14
C GLU A 22 12.13 9.83 19.34
N THR A 23 11.19 10.41 18.61
CA THR A 23 9.88 9.79 18.41
C THR A 23 10.14 8.47 17.70
N VAL A 24 10.09 7.38 18.45
CA VAL A 24 10.14 6.03 17.87
C VAL A 24 8.92 5.89 16.98
N ALA A 25 9.13 5.58 15.70
CA ALA A 25 8.03 5.28 14.80
C ALA A 25 7.21 4.10 15.36
N ALA A 26 5.89 4.16 15.23
CA ALA A 26 5.01 3.08 15.70
C ALA A 26 5.35 1.76 15.01
N SER A 27 5.31 0.66 15.76
CA SER A 27 5.54 -0.68 15.21
C SER A 27 4.38 -1.14 14.34
N SER A 28 4.62 -2.13 13.47
CA SER A 28 3.56 -2.68 12.62
C SER A 28 2.43 -3.31 13.42
N ASP A 29 2.72 -3.93 14.57
CA ASP A 29 1.70 -4.47 15.48
C ASP A 29 0.83 -3.37 16.11
N GLU A 30 1.42 -2.22 16.48
CA GLU A 30 0.68 -1.07 17.01
C GLU A 30 -0.22 -0.43 15.95
N LEU A 31 0.30 -0.28 14.73
CA LEU A 31 -0.47 0.24 13.59
C LEU A 31 -1.61 -0.72 13.22
N PHE A 32 -1.34 -2.02 13.17
CA PHE A 32 -2.37 -3.04 12.91
C PHE A 32 -3.48 -3.00 13.95
N ALA A 33 -3.15 -2.84 15.24
CA ALA A 33 -4.12 -2.73 16.31
C ALA A 33 -5.02 -1.48 16.23
N CYS A 34 -4.61 -0.47 15.46
CA CYS A 34 -5.41 0.73 15.20
C CYS A 34 -6.34 0.60 13.98
N LEU A 35 -6.16 -0.41 13.13
CA LEU A 35 -7.00 -0.64 11.97
C LEU A 35 -8.32 -1.31 12.38
N ASP A 36 -9.42 -0.89 11.78
CA ASP A 36 -10.67 -1.67 11.76
C ASP A 36 -10.58 -2.72 10.65
N ILE A 37 -9.91 -3.84 10.96
CA ILE A 37 -9.56 -4.86 9.96
C ILE A 37 -10.05 -6.26 10.35
N ALA A 38 -10.76 -6.91 9.42
CA ALA A 38 -11.13 -8.32 9.47
C ALA A 38 -10.16 -9.17 8.64
N GLN A 39 -9.50 -10.14 9.28
CA GLN A 39 -8.67 -11.12 8.58
C GLN A 39 -9.49 -12.36 8.20
N ILE A 40 -9.91 -12.41 6.94
CA ILE A 40 -10.71 -13.49 6.33
C ILE A 40 -9.88 -14.23 5.27
N MET A 41 -8.86 -14.95 5.73
CA MET A 41 -7.86 -15.55 4.83
C MET A 41 -8.44 -16.66 3.94
N HIS A 42 -8.16 -16.57 2.65
CA HIS A 42 -8.53 -17.53 1.62
C HIS A 42 -7.27 -18.11 0.99
N ARG A 43 -7.02 -19.40 1.23
CA ARG A 43 -5.79 -20.07 0.76
C ARG A 43 -5.73 -20.16 -0.77
N GLU A 44 -6.89 -20.25 -1.42
CA GLU A 44 -7.04 -20.34 -2.86
C GLU A 44 -6.59 -19.08 -3.62
N PHE A 45 -6.43 -17.95 -2.94
CA PHE A 45 -5.91 -16.69 -3.51
C PHE A 45 -4.40 -16.51 -3.32
N GLY A 46 -3.75 -17.45 -2.62
CA GLY A 46 -2.30 -17.47 -2.44
C GLY A 46 -1.63 -18.23 -3.58
N HIS A 47 -0.94 -17.50 -4.47
CA HIS A 47 -0.35 -18.04 -5.69
C HIS A 47 1.15 -18.30 -5.60
N GLY A 48 1.71 -18.23 -4.39
CA GLY A 48 3.12 -18.48 -4.13
C GLY A 48 3.71 -17.54 -3.08
N PRO A 49 4.93 -17.82 -2.59
CA PRO A 49 5.58 -17.00 -1.59
C PRO A 49 6.10 -15.67 -2.16
N LYS A 50 5.90 -14.58 -1.41
CA LYS A 50 6.38 -13.23 -1.69
C LYS A 50 7.19 -12.69 -0.51
N GLY A 51 8.48 -12.99 -0.49
CA GLY A 51 9.42 -12.42 0.47
C GLY A 51 9.55 -10.90 0.35
N VAL A 52 10.06 -10.25 1.40
CA VAL A 52 10.28 -8.78 1.48
C VAL A 52 11.13 -8.25 0.33
N GLU A 53 12.07 -9.04 -0.18
CA GLU A 53 12.94 -8.67 -1.30
C GLU A 53 12.19 -8.50 -2.63
N TYR A 54 10.97 -9.03 -2.72
CA TYR A 54 10.11 -8.89 -3.88
C TYR A 54 9.07 -7.79 -3.69
N GLN A 55 8.88 -7.28 -2.49
CA GLN A 55 7.95 -6.19 -2.27
C GLN A 55 8.53 -4.89 -2.87
N LYS A 56 7.97 -4.43 -3.99
CA LYS A 56 8.39 -3.19 -4.67
C LYS A 56 7.26 -2.19 -4.81
N TYR A 57 6.02 -2.67 -4.95
CA TYR A 57 4.88 -1.83 -5.27
C TYR A 57 3.68 -2.07 -4.35
N ILE A 58 2.91 -1.01 -4.11
CA ILE A 58 1.52 -1.11 -3.69
C ILE A 58 0.70 -0.66 -4.90
N VAL A 59 -0.22 -1.51 -5.36
CA VAL A 59 -1.12 -1.20 -6.48
C VAL A 59 -2.50 -0.91 -5.93
N LEU A 60 -2.97 0.31 -6.19
CA LEU A 60 -4.30 0.77 -5.83
C LEU A 60 -5.29 0.47 -6.96
N HIS A 61 -6.47 0.00 -6.59
CA HIS A 61 -7.56 -0.39 -7.47
C HIS A 61 -8.88 0.15 -6.93
N ASP A 62 -9.87 0.25 -7.82
CA ASP A 62 -11.27 0.32 -7.39
C ASP A 62 -11.93 -1.02 -7.65
N THR A 63 -12.83 -1.41 -6.76
CA THR A 63 -13.62 -2.64 -6.91
C THR A 63 -14.61 -2.57 -8.06
N GLU A 64 -14.87 -1.37 -8.58
CA GLU A 64 -15.97 -1.03 -9.52
C GLU A 64 -17.35 -1.47 -9.01
N GLY A 65 -17.49 -1.62 -7.69
CA GLY A 65 -18.69 -2.06 -7.00
C GLY A 65 -18.89 -1.35 -5.67
N ASP A 66 -20.06 -1.55 -5.07
CA ASP A 66 -20.51 -0.88 -3.85
C ASP A 66 -20.73 -1.85 -2.68
N GLY A 67 -20.19 -3.07 -2.77
CA GLY A 67 -20.33 -4.10 -1.75
C GLY A 67 -19.44 -3.88 -0.52
N GLU A 68 -19.85 -4.48 0.60
CA GLU A 68 -19.01 -4.56 1.81
C GLU A 68 -17.73 -5.36 1.54
N PRO A 69 -16.60 -5.05 2.21
CA PRO A 69 -15.31 -5.71 2.00
C PRO A 69 -15.38 -7.24 1.99
N GLU A 70 -16.04 -7.86 2.97
CA GLU A 70 -16.13 -9.32 3.07
C GLU A 70 -17.07 -9.93 2.03
N ASN A 71 -18.07 -9.19 1.55
CA ASN A 71 -18.93 -9.64 0.46
C ASN A 71 -18.17 -9.64 -0.87
N ILE A 72 -17.29 -8.69 -1.09
CA ILE A 72 -16.41 -8.65 -2.27
C ILE A 72 -15.44 -9.84 -2.25
N VAL A 73 -14.82 -10.10 -1.10
CA VAL A 73 -13.95 -11.28 -0.92
C VAL A 73 -14.73 -12.58 -1.15
N SER A 74 -15.95 -12.68 -0.60
CA SER A 74 -16.81 -13.86 -0.80
C SER A 74 -17.15 -14.05 -2.28
N TYR A 75 -17.44 -12.97 -3.00
CA TYR A 75 -17.71 -13.01 -4.44
C TYR A 75 -16.49 -13.52 -5.23
N TRP A 76 -15.27 -13.08 -4.90
CA TRP A 76 -14.05 -13.61 -5.52
C TRP A 76 -13.90 -15.12 -5.28
N ALA A 77 -14.20 -15.59 -4.08
CA ALA A 77 -14.05 -17.00 -3.73
C ALA A 77 -15.09 -17.86 -4.46
N GLU A 78 -16.34 -17.39 -4.53
CA GLU A 78 -17.45 -18.08 -5.17
C GLU A 78 -17.31 -18.14 -6.70
N ASN A 79 -16.72 -17.11 -7.33
CA ASN A 79 -16.57 -17.09 -8.78
C ASN A 79 -15.48 -18.04 -9.30
N GLY A 80 -14.55 -18.46 -8.43
CA GLY A 80 -13.53 -19.46 -8.73
C GLY A 80 -12.47 -19.03 -9.77
N ASN A 81 -12.36 -17.74 -10.07
CA ASN A 81 -11.35 -17.22 -10.99
C ASN A 81 -9.97 -17.11 -10.36
N LEU A 82 -9.87 -17.25 -9.03
CA LEU A 82 -8.63 -17.13 -8.25
C LEU A 82 -7.96 -15.75 -8.33
N VAL A 83 -8.72 -14.72 -8.71
CA VAL A 83 -8.28 -13.32 -8.70
C VAL A 83 -8.71 -12.69 -7.39
N ALA A 84 -7.80 -11.99 -6.73
CA ALA A 84 -8.04 -11.25 -5.50
C ALA A 84 -6.92 -10.24 -5.28
N ALA A 85 -7.20 -9.21 -4.48
CA ALA A 85 -6.21 -8.35 -3.85
C ALA A 85 -5.98 -8.78 -2.39
N GLN A 86 -4.87 -8.36 -1.78
CA GLN A 86 -4.61 -8.66 -0.37
C GLN A 86 -5.63 -7.96 0.54
N PHE A 87 -6.03 -6.73 0.21
CA PHE A 87 -6.90 -5.89 1.02
C PHE A 87 -8.06 -5.30 0.21
N VAL A 88 -9.21 -5.14 0.88
CA VAL A 88 -10.35 -4.34 0.42
C VAL A 88 -10.68 -3.30 1.48
N VAL A 89 -10.79 -2.02 1.10
CA VAL A 89 -11.12 -0.89 1.99
C VAL A 89 -12.54 -0.39 1.68
N GLY A 90 -13.44 -0.58 2.64
CA GLY A 90 -14.84 -0.16 2.60
C GLY A 90 -15.03 1.35 2.66
N ARG A 91 -16.20 1.82 2.24
CA ARG A 91 -16.57 3.25 2.25
C ARG A 91 -16.64 3.84 3.66
N ASP A 92 -16.85 3.00 4.67
CA ASP A 92 -16.88 3.35 6.09
C ASP A 92 -15.52 3.27 6.78
N GLY A 93 -14.47 2.84 6.06
CA GLY A 93 -13.13 2.62 6.59
C GLY A 93 -12.88 1.20 7.12
N HIS A 94 -13.88 0.30 7.09
CA HIS A 94 -13.66 -1.10 7.43
C HIS A 94 -12.77 -1.80 6.38
N ILE A 95 -11.85 -2.65 6.81
CA ILE A 95 -10.89 -3.32 5.92
C ILE A 95 -11.08 -4.83 6.00
N ALA A 96 -11.15 -5.51 4.86
CA ALA A 96 -10.96 -6.95 4.80
C ALA A 96 -9.56 -7.28 4.28
N GLN A 97 -8.85 -8.18 4.97
CA GLN A 97 -7.64 -8.82 4.45
C GLN A 97 -7.94 -10.28 4.14
N CYS A 98 -7.68 -10.73 2.90
CA CYS A 98 -7.96 -12.10 2.48
C CYS A 98 -6.75 -12.89 1.97
N VAL A 99 -5.61 -12.23 1.75
CA VAL A 99 -4.33 -12.89 1.40
C VAL A 99 -3.22 -12.41 2.33
N PRO A 100 -2.33 -13.30 2.82
CA PRO A 100 -1.15 -12.91 3.58
C PRO A 100 -0.27 -11.94 2.79
N MET A 101 0.36 -10.98 3.48
CA MET A 101 1.23 -10.01 2.82
C MET A 101 2.49 -10.65 2.22
N ASP A 102 2.92 -11.79 2.75
CA ASP A 102 4.03 -12.60 2.25
C ASP A 102 3.62 -13.65 1.21
N GLU A 103 2.42 -13.53 0.64
CA GLU A 103 1.94 -14.34 -0.48
C GLU A 103 1.58 -13.47 -1.70
N ILE A 104 1.70 -14.07 -2.88
CA ILE A 104 1.33 -13.48 -4.17
C ILE A 104 -0.18 -13.58 -4.33
N ALA A 105 -0.83 -12.44 -4.59
CA ALA A 105 -2.24 -12.39 -5.01
C ALA A 105 -2.32 -12.00 -6.49
N HIS A 106 -3.29 -12.52 -7.23
CA HIS A 106 -3.51 -12.14 -8.63
C HIS A 106 -4.47 -10.95 -8.72
N HIS A 107 -3.94 -9.72 -8.63
CA HIS A 107 -4.74 -8.48 -8.63
C HIS A 107 -4.53 -7.61 -9.88
N THR A 108 -3.36 -7.66 -10.54
CA THR A 108 -3.10 -6.87 -11.76
C THR A 108 -3.23 -7.70 -13.04
N GLY A 109 -2.85 -8.98 -12.97
CA GLY A 109 -2.71 -9.83 -14.16
C GLY A 109 -1.72 -9.25 -15.18
N TYR A 110 -2.03 -9.39 -16.48
CA TYR A 110 -1.14 -8.97 -17.56
C TYR A 110 -1.10 -7.45 -17.77
N GLY A 111 0.08 -6.90 -18.03
CA GLY A 111 0.36 -5.50 -18.34
C GLY A 111 1.08 -5.32 -19.69
N ASP A 112 1.32 -4.07 -20.06
CA ASP A 112 1.76 -3.72 -21.42
C ASP A 112 3.16 -4.23 -21.75
N ALA A 113 3.44 -4.38 -23.05
CA ALA A 113 4.73 -4.89 -23.52
C ALA A 113 5.88 -3.97 -23.09
N GLY A 114 6.85 -4.51 -22.35
CA GLY A 114 8.01 -3.80 -21.83
C GLY A 114 7.83 -3.27 -20.41
N HIS A 115 6.65 -3.44 -19.80
CA HIS A 115 6.40 -3.00 -18.43
C HIS A 115 7.14 -3.84 -17.39
N ASN A 116 7.42 -5.13 -17.66
CA ASN A 116 8.33 -5.89 -16.80
C ASN A 116 9.67 -5.16 -16.63
N GLU A 117 10.27 -4.72 -17.74
CA GLU A 117 11.54 -3.96 -17.72
C GLU A 117 11.38 -2.58 -17.07
N LEU A 118 10.33 -1.83 -17.45
CA LEU A 118 10.05 -0.49 -16.92
C LEU A 118 9.93 -0.47 -15.38
N TYR A 119 9.23 -1.44 -14.82
CA TYR A 119 9.01 -1.57 -13.37
C TYR A 119 10.07 -2.44 -12.69
N GLY A 120 11.05 -2.95 -13.43
CA GLY A 120 12.08 -3.84 -12.90
C GLY A 120 11.50 -5.09 -12.23
N VAL A 121 10.39 -5.62 -12.74
CA VAL A 121 9.74 -6.86 -12.30
C VAL A 121 9.95 -7.94 -13.35
N THR A 122 9.74 -9.19 -12.97
CA THR A 122 9.90 -10.33 -13.88
C THR A 122 8.75 -11.29 -13.73
N ASP A 123 8.31 -11.84 -14.85
CA ASP A 123 7.48 -13.03 -14.86
C ASP A 123 8.32 -14.25 -14.45
N GLU A 124 8.08 -14.77 -13.25
CA GLU A 124 8.95 -15.77 -12.60
C GLU A 124 8.15 -16.93 -11.99
N SER A 125 8.85 -17.96 -11.50
CA SER A 125 8.26 -19.27 -11.21
C SER A 125 7.55 -19.43 -9.86
N ARG A 126 7.62 -18.45 -8.94
CA ARG A 126 6.91 -18.52 -7.65
C ARG A 126 5.41 -18.37 -7.84
N ASP A 127 4.99 -17.57 -8.81
CA ASP A 127 3.60 -17.40 -9.20
C ASP A 127 3.12 -18.61 -10.01
N ASP A 128 2.08 -19.30 -9.51
CA ASP A 128 1.50 -20.49 -10.16
C ASP A 128 0.63 -20.19 -11.39
N LYS A 129 0.26 -18.92 -11.59
CA LYS A 129 -0.60 -18.38 -12.66
C LYS A 129 -1.95 -19.05 -12.83
N LEU A 130 -2.45 -19.75 -11.81
CA LEU A 130 -3.78 -20.35 -11.84
C LEU A 130 -4.84 -19.24 -11.97
N GLY A 131 -5.89 -19.49 -12.78
CA GLY A 131 -6.95 -18.49 -13.00
C GLY A 131 -6.64 -17.41 -14.03
N THR A 132 -5.37 -17.25 -14.41
CA THR A 132 -4.92 -16.17 -15.30
C THR A 132 -5.27 -16.43 -16.77
N LYS A 133 -5.59 -15.36 -17.50
CA LYS A 133 -5.89 -15.41 -18.94
C LYS A 133 -5.11 -14.31 -19.67
N PRO A 134 -4.30 -14.66 -20.69
CA PRO A 134 -3.62 -13.66 -21.51
C PRO A 134 -4.63 -12.69 -22.15
N VAL A 135 -4.31 -11.39 -22.13
CA VAL A 135 -5.22 -10.32 -22.59
C VAL A 135 -4.98 -9.95 -24.07
N GLY A 136 -3.80 -10.29 -24.61
CA GLY A 136 -3.45 -10.06 -26.00
C GLY A 136 -1.96 -9.78 -26.17
N SER A 137 -1.49 -9.65 -27.41
CA SER A 137 -0.07 -9.42 -27.69
C SER A 137 0.43 -8.03 -27.29
N SER A 138 -0.47 -7.07 -27.06
CA SER A 138 -0.13 -5.73 -26.55
C SER A 138 0.19 -5.73 -25.06
N CYS A 139 -0.31 -6.73 -24.32
CA CYS A 139 -0.12 -6.85 -22.88
C CYS A 139 0.46 -8.24 -22.52
N PRO A 140 1.72 -8.53 -22.90
CA PRO A 140 2.35 -9.82 -22.65
C PRO A 140 3.01 -9.95 -21.27
N ASP A 141 3.23 -8.85 -20.54
CA ASP A 141 4.03 -8.84 -19.32
C ASP A 141 3.18 -9.22 -18.09
N TYR A 142 3.75 -9.92 -17.10
CA TYR A 142 2.99 -10.52 -15.99
C TYR A 142 3.67 -10.39 -14.61
N GLY A 143 4.79 -9.67 -14.48
CA GLY A 143 5.57 -9.68 -13.24
C GLY A 143 4.92 -8.97 -12.05
N MET A 144 4.00 -8.03 -12.26
CA MET A 144 3.57 -7.10 -11.19
C MET A 144 3.00 -7.80 -9.95
N ASN A 145 2.08 -8.77 -10.10
CA ASN A 145 1.49 -9.53 -8.98
C ASN A 145 2.55 -10.06 -7.99
N SER A 146 3.67 -10.59 -8.51
CA SER A 146 4.71 -11.22 -7.69
C SER A 146 5.59 -10.22 -6.93
N TYR A 147 5.41 -8.93 -7.20
CA TYR A 147 6.22 -7.84 -6.65
C TYR A 147 5.40 -6.74 -5.95
N SER A 148 4.11 -7.01 -5.70
CA SER A 148 3.21 -6.01 -5.13
C SER A 148 2.23 -6.52 -4.08
N ILE A 149 1.68 -5.56 -3.35
CA ILE A 149 0.42 -5.68 -2.60
C ILE A 149 -0.67 -4.99 -3.44
N GLY A 150 -1.80 -5.66 -3.64
CA GLY A 150 -3.02 -5.05 -4.16
C GLY A 150 -3.90 -4.55 -3.03
N ILE A 151 -4.44 -3.35 -3.19
CA ILE A 151 -5.47 -2.77 -2.32
C ILE A 151 -6.64 -2.32 -3.21
N GLU A 152 -7.83 -2.81 -2.90
CA GLU A 152 -9.07 -2.49 -3.60
C GLU A 152 -9.90 -1.52 -2.75
N THR A 153 -10.18 -0.32 -3.25
CA THR A 153 -11.10 0.62 -2.60
C THR A 153 -12.52 0.41 -3.12
N VAL A 154 -13.49 0.25 -2.22
CA VAL A 154 -14.90 0.11 -2.57
C VAL A 154 -15.41 1.40 -3.21
N HIS A 155 -15.51 1.41 -4.54
CA HIS A 155 -15.89 2.59 -5.29
C HIS A 155 -16.48 2.22 -6.66
N VAL A 156 -17.42 3.04 -7.14
CA VAL A 156 -18.00 2.96 -8.48
C VAL A 156 -17.78 4.32 -9.15
N GLY A 157 -17.00 4.34 -10.22
CA GLY A 157 -16.66 5.60 -10.91
C GLY A 157 -17.90 6.37 -11.37
N GLY A 158 -17.90 7.68 -11.16
CA GLY A 158 -19.03 8.56 -11.45
C GLY A 158 -20.04 8.73 -10.30
N GLU A 159 -19.87 8.06 -9.17
CA GLU A 159 -20.75 8.21 -8.00
C GLU A 159 -20.37 9.34 -7.04
N GLY A 160 -19.25 10.01 -7.28
CA GLY A 160 -18.76 11.12 -6.47
C GLY A 160 -17.41 10.82 -5.84
N ASP A 161 -17.11 11.54 -4.76
CA ASP A 161 -15.81 11.48 -4.08
C ASP A 161 -15.70 10.25 -3.15
N TYR A 162 -14.46 9.92 -2.76
CA TYR A 162 -14.17 8.88 -1.78
C TYR A 162 -14.51 9.40 -0.38
N PRO A 163 -15.25 8.66 0.47
CA PRO A 163 -15.55 9.11 1.82
C PRO A 163 -14.28 9.28 2.65
N GLN A 164 -14.28 10.29 3.53
CA GLN A 164 -13.14 10.60 4.41
C GLN A 164 -12.68 9.38 5.22
N ALA A 165 -13.61 8.59 5.78
CA ALA A 165 -13.26 7.41 6.57
C ALA A 165 -12.54 6.33 5.74
N GLN A 166 -12.87 6.19 4.46
CA GLN A 166 -12.19 5.28 3.54
C GLN A 166 -10.76 5.75 3.25
N LEU A 167 -10.58 7.06 3.04
CA LEU A 167 -9.25 7.65 2.80
C LEU A 167 -8.36 7.58 4.05
N ASP A 168 -8.92 7.89 5.23
CA ASP A 168 -8.21 7.76 6.51
C ASP A 168 -7.79 6.30 6.78
N ALA A 169 -8.64 5.34 6.44
CA ALA A 169 -8.32 3.92 6.55
C ALA A 169 -7.23 3.49 5.56
N LEU A 170 -7.23 4.03 4.34
CA LEU A 170 -6.19 3.78 3.35
C LEU A 170 -4.83 4.36 3.76
N ASP A 171 -4.79 5.60 4.29
CA ASP A 171 -3.59 6.18 4.90
C ASP A 171 -3.01 5.25 5.98
N ALA A 172 -3.85 4.82 6.93
CA ALA A 172 -3.44 3.97 8.03
C ALA A 172 -2.96 2.59 7.55
N LEU A 173 -3.63 2.03 6.54
CA LEU A 173 -3.25 0.75 5.94
C LEU A 173 -1.89 0.84 5.24
N ILE A 174 -1.62 1.91 4.49
CA ILE A 174 -0.32 2.12 3.83
C ILE A 174 0.78 2.27 4.88
N ALA A 175 0.55 3.04 5.95
CA ALA A 175 1.50 3.18 7.05
C ALA A 175 1.80 1.83 7.73
N TYR A 176 0.78 1.00 7.94
CA TYR A 176 0.95 -0.38 8.44
C TYR A 176 1.80 -1.23 7.48
N ILE A 177 1.52 -1.18 6.17
CA ILE A 177 2.27 -1.93 5.17
C ILE A 177 3.75 -1.52 5.16
N ASP A 178 4.02 -0.22 5.17
CA ASP A 178 5.38 0.30 5.19
C ASP A 178 6.14 -0.17 6.45
N ALA A 179 5.52 -0.06 7.64
CA ALA A 179 6.11 -0.53 8.88
C ALA A 179 6.35 -2.05 8.88
N TYR A 180 5.39 -2.83 8.38
CA TYR A 180 5.47 -4.28 8.30
C TYR A 180 6.72 -4.75 7.53
N TYR A 181 7.01 -4.12 6.39
CA TYR A 181 8.16 -4.47 5.57
C TYR A 181 9.47 -3.83 6.06
N ALA A 182 9.43 -2.62 6.63
CA ALA A 182 10.59 -2.00 7.26
C ALA A 182 11.15 -2.86 8.40
N GLU A 183 10.27 -3.38 9.27
CA GLU A 183 10.65 -4.32 10.34
C GLU A 183 11.24 -5.64 9.82
N ARG A 184 10.96 -5.99 8.57
CA ARG A 184 11.49 -7.17 7.87
C ARG A 184 12.75 -6.86 7.04
N GLY A 185 13.29 -5.65 7.15
CA GLY A 185 14.54 -5.25 6.54
C GLY A 185 14.40 -4.58 5.17
N GLN A 186 13.19 -4.14 4.78
CA GLN A 186 13.03 -3.26 3.61
C GLN A 186 13.60 -1.87 3.95
N ALA A 187 14.53 -1.39 3.13
CA ALA A 187 15.20 -0.12 3.37
C ALA A 187 14.36 1.10 2.99
N GLU A 188 13.59 0.98 1.90
CA GLU A 188 12.77 2.05 1.34
C GLU A 188 11.33 1.54 1.17
N PRO A 189 10.31 2.39 1.38
CA PRO A 189 8.93 1.99 1.20
C PRO A 189 8.64 1.63 -0.26
N SER A 190 7.60 0.80 -0.45
CA SER A 190 7.15 0.42 -1.79
C SER A 190 6.65 1.63 -2.57
N ALA A 191 6.94 1.70 -3.87
CA ALA A 191 6.34 2.71 -4.73
C ALA A 191 4.82 2.46 -4.86
N ILE A 192 4.02 3.52 -4.91
CA ILE A 192 2.56 3.43 -5.06
C ILE A 192 2.19 3.69 -6.53
N ILE A 193 1.42 2.80 -7.13
CA ILE A 193 0.91 2.95 -8.49
C ILE A 193 -0.58 2.59 -8.54
N ASP A 194 -1.28 3.00 -9.59
CA ASP A 194 -2.57 2.45 -9.94
C ASP A 194 -2.42 1.30 -10.95
N HIS A 195 -3.50 0.56 -11.18
CA HIS A 195 -3.51 -0.50 -12.20
C HIS A 195 -3.25 0.05 -13.60
N LYS A 196 -3.69 1.28 -13.90
CA LYS A 196 -3.52 1.92 -15.22
C LYS A 196 -2.07 2.17 -15.58
N ALA A 197 -1.21 2.42 -14.60
CA ALA A 197 0.23 2.48 -14.82
C ALA A 197 0.78 1.13 -15.34
N TRP A 198 0.26 0.01 -14.84
CA TRP A 198 0.66 -1.34 -15.27
C TRP A 198 0.03 -1.76 -16.61
N ARG A 199 -1.24 -1.45 -16.85
CA ARG A 199 -1.96 -1.79 -18.10
C ARG A 199 -2.75 -0.61 -18.64
N THR A 200 -2.33 -0.10 -19.79
CA THR A 200 -3.05 0.96 -20.50
C THR A 200 -4.49 0.56 -20.78
N GLY A 201 -5.44 1.44 -20.43
CA GLY A 201 -6.86 1.25 -20.72
C GLY A 201 -7.60 0.31 -19.77
N ASN A 202 -6.94 -0.20 -18.72
CA ASN A 202 -7.66 -0.75 -17.57
C ASN A 202 -8.50 0.36 -16.91
N SER A 203 -9.68 0.01 -16.38
CA SER A 203 -10.62 0.96 -15.81
C SER A 203 -10.44 1.18 -14.31
N ASP A 204 -9.79 0.24 -13.63
CA ASP A 204 -9.57 0.19 -12.19
C ASP A 204 -8.81 1.45 -11.73
N THR A 205 -9.35 2.11 -10.69
CA THR A 205 -9.18 3.51 -10.25
C THR A 205 -9.96 4.54 -11.07
N SER A 206 -10.94 5.18 -10.46
CA SER A 206 -11.78 6.20 -11.07
C SER A 206 -11.02 7.50 -11.38
N ALA A 207 -11.61 8.41 -12.15
CA ALA A 207 -10.98 9.71 -12.43
C ALA A 207 -10.93 10.58 -11.17
N GLU A 208 -11.88 10.38 -10.28
CA GLU A 208 -12.03 11.02 -8.98
C GLU A 208 -10.83 10.72 -8.06
N PHE A 209 -10.19 9.56 -8.21
CA PHE A 209 -9.03 9.17 -7.41
C PHE A 209 -7.71 9.83 -7.82
N ALA A 210 -7.64 10.46 -9.00
CA ALA A 210 -6.36 10.90 -9.58
C ALA A 210 -5.60 11.90 -8.68
N GLY A 211 -6.32 12.77 -7.96
CA GLY A 211 -5.72 13.70 -7.00
C GLY A 211 -5.11 12.97 -5.81
N TYR A 212 -5.86 12.04 -5.21
CA TYR A 212 -5.37 11.23 -4.10
C TYR A 212 -4.20 10.34 -4.50
N LEU A 213 -4.23 9.73 -5.68
CA LEU A 213 -3.10 8.93 -6.17
C LEU A 213 -1.80 9.74 -6.21
N SER A 214 -1.85 10.99 -6.71
CA SER A 214 -0.68 11.88 -6.72
C SER A 214 -0.16 12.16 -5.31
N ASN A 215 -1.07 12.34 -4.35
CA ASN A 215 -0.72 12.59 -2.96
C ASN A 215 -0.08 11.36 -2.31
N TYR A 216 -0.67 10.18 -2.51
CA TYR A 216 -0.08 8.91 -2.05
C TYR A 216 1.30 8.65 -2.66
N GLN A 217 1.50 8.97 -3.93
CA GLN A 217 2.79 8.82 -4.60
C GLN A 217 3.88 9.74 -4.02
N ASP A 218 3.52 10.92 -3.55
CA ASP A 218 4.46 11.93 -3.04
C ASP A 218 4.73 11.76 -1.53
N HIS A 219 3.67 11.71 -0.72
CA HIS A 219 3.75 11.76 0.74
C HIS A 219 2.92 10.70 1.46
N ARG A 220 2.39 9.70 0.73
CA ARG A 220 1.80 8.46 1.26
C ARG A 220 0.50 8.62 2.04
N THR A 221 -0.13 9.79 1.97
CA THR A 221 -1.46 10.07 2.52
C THR A 221 -2.33 10.75 1.47
N HIS A 222 -3.64 10.80 1.68
CA HIS A 222 -4.57 11.47 0.77
C HIS A 222 -4.53 13.02 0.85
N LEU A 223 -3.97 13.58 1.93
CA LEU A 223 -3.96 15.03 2.17
C LEU A 223 -2.81 15.71 1.46
N ASP A 224 -3.08 16.79 0.73
CA ASP A 224 -2.05 17.70 0.19
C ASP A 224 -1.33 18.42 1.34
N VAL A 225 -0.07 18.04 1.63
CA VAL A 225 0.74 18.51 2.79
C VAL A 225 1.84 19.51 2.43
#